data_AF-A0A4P9WZN7-F1
#
_entry.id   AF-A0A4P9WZN7-F1
#
_cell.length_a   1.000
_cell.length_b   1.000
_cell.length_c   1.000
_cell.angle_alpha   90.00
_cell.angle_beta   90.00
_cell.angle_gamma   90.00
#
_symmetry.space_group_name_H-M   'P 1'
#
loop_
_entity.id
_entity.type
_entity.pdbx_description
1 polymer ?
#
loop_
_entity_poly.entity_id
_entity_poly.type
_entity_poly.pdbx_seq_one_letter_code
_entity_poly.pdbx_strand_id
1 'polypeptide(L)'
;YTIAVGAIDSAGMLPPYAEQCAAHLIVAYSGAFGLGLTTTDVGGQCTASHTGTSASTPLAVGVMALVLSIRPDLTWRDVQHVFVEAAVQNHADDGSWTRNGAGRWVSHKYGFGRLDAVQAIAVARSHTAVGPDLDPLVLQDAAASLIPTMDPSLPRQGPRQGLIRTLVVARDPTVPSSLALHALETVEVEVTLTHPSRGHVAITLVSPAGTLSQLLTYRPRDVSAEGLTSWVLTTVRCWGESPVGTWQLHVHDARL
;
A
#
# COMPACT_ATOMS: atom_id res chain seq x y z
N TYR A 1 -5.40 9.78 1.35
CA TYR A 1 -5.00 11.17 1.74
C TYR A 1 -3.57 11.31 2.25
N THR A 2 -3.00 10.31 2.92
CA THR A 2 -1.60 10.36 3.40
C THR A 2 -0.65 9.69 2.41
N ILE A 3 0.62 10.09 2.43
CA ILE A 3 1.72 9.34 1.78
C ILE A 3 2.35 8.46 2.86
N ALA A 4 2.13 7.14 2.78
CA ALA A 4 2.76 6.21 3.70
C ALA A 4 4.21 5.95 3.27
N VAL A 5 5.15 6.27 4.17
CA VAL A 5 6.60 6.18 3.94
C VAL A 5 7.16 5.08 4.83
N GLY A 6 7.69 4.03 4.22
CA GLY A 6 8.45 2.99 4.93
C GLY A 6 9.93 3.36 5.09
N ALA A 7 10.69 2.47 5.72
CA ALA A 7 12.12 2.67 5.97
C ALA A 7 12.99 1.68 5.21
N ILE A 8 14.16 2.15 4.81
CA ILE A 8 15.29 1.32 4.36
C ILE A 8 16.55 1.72 5.11
N ASP A 9 17.45 0.77 5.34
CA ASP A 9 18.77 1.06 5.89
C ASP A 9 19.72 1.68 4.85
N SER A 10 20.95 1.97 5.26
CA SER A 10 21.99 2.54 4.39
C SER A 10 22.35 1.68 3.16
N ALA A 11 22.05 0.37 3.19
CA ALA A 11 22.26 -0.54 2.06
C ALA A 11 21.02 -0.67 1.16
N GLY A 12 19.94 0.04 1.48
CA GLY A 12 18.67 -0.04 0.76
C GLY A 12 17.84 -1.27 1.11
N MET A 13 18.13 -1.94 2.23
CA MET A 13 17.43 -3.14 2.68
C MET A 13 16.35 -2.80 3.73
N LEU A 14 15.37 -3.68 3.89
CA LEU A 14 14.31 -3.54 4.89
C LEU A 14 14.90 -3.71 6.31
N PRO A 15 14.81 -2.71 7.21
CA PRO A 15 15.25 -2.87 8.58
C PRO A 15 14.24 -3.72 9.38
N PRO A 16 14.67 -4.39 10.46
CA PRO A 16 13.84 -5.37 11.18
C PRO A 16 12.61 -4.79 11.87
N TYR A 17 12.58 -3.47 12.10
CA TYR A 17 11.42 -2.78 12.68
C TYR A 17 10.40 -2.33 11.64
N ALA A 18 10.73 -2.35 10.34
CA ALA A 18 9.85 -1.81 9.31
C ALA A 18 8.67 -2.75 9.05
N GLU A 19 7.48 -2.17 9.08
CA GLU A 19 6.24 -2.86 8.71
C GLU A 19 6.17 -3.06 7.18
N GLN A 20 5.29 -3.97 6.76
CA GLN A 20 5.03 -4.26 5.35
C GLN A 20 3.52 -4.18 5.14
N CYS A 21 3.06 -3.41 4.16
CA CYS A 21 1.64 -3.32 3.86
C CYS A 21 1.40 -2.90 2.41
N ALA A 22 0.17 -3.11 1.93
CA ALA A 22 -0.21 -2.75 0.56
C ALA A 22 -0.43 -1.23 0.36
N ALA A 23 -0.39 -0.45 1.44
CA ALA A 23 -0.60 1.00 1.45
C ALA A 23 0.71 1.82 1.42
N HIS A 24 1.88 1.19 1.58
CA HIS A 24 3.18 1.86 1.43
C HIS A 24 3.33 2.41 0.01
N LEU A 25 3.52 3.72 -0.12
CA LEU A 25 3.76 4.35 -1.42
C LEU A 25 5.24 4.28 -1.79
N ILE A 26 6.12 4.65 -0.85
CA ILE A 26 7.57 4.74 -1.06
C ILE A 26 8.32 4.38 0.22
N VAL A 27 9.63 4.22 0.11
CA VAL A 27 10.55 4.14 1.27
C VAL A 27 11.62 5.21 1.23
N ALA A 28 12.09 5.61 2.40
CA ALA A 28 13.23 6.52 2.54
C ALA A 28 14.23 6.00 3.58
N TYR A 29 15.47 6.49 3.52
CA TYR A 29 16.53 6.05 4.41
C TYR A 29 16.22 6.30 5.90
N SER A 30 16.70 5.42 6.76
CA SER A 30 16.67 5.54 8.21
C SER A 30 17.86 4.83 8.84
N GLY A 31 18.03 5.01 10.14
CA GLY A 31 18.99 4.27 10.92
C GLY A 31 18.61 2.81 11.16
N ALA A 32 19.58 1.93 11.00
CA ALA A 32 19.52 0.51 11.34
C ALA A 32 20.95 -0.03 11.52
N PHE A 33 21.09 -1.20 12.15
CA PHE A 33 22.37 -1.93 12.27
C PHE A 33 23.54 -1.09 12.82
N GLY A 34 23.26 -0.23 13.80
CA GLY A 34 24.27 0.62 14.45
C GLY A 34 24.56 1.95 13.74
N LEU A 35 23.94 2.20 12.58
CA LEU A 35 23.93 3.49 11.90
C LEU A 35 22.63 4.25 12.21
N GLY A 36 22.73 5.58 12.33
CA GLY A 36 21.60 6.48 12.54
C GLY A 36 21.63 7.67 11.59
N LEU A 37 20.51 8.38 11.50
CA LEU A 37 20.46 9.67 10.81
C LEU A 37 21.07 10.75 11.69
N THR A 38 21.87 11.61 11.05
CA THR A 38 22.42 12.81 11.69
C THR A 38 21.44 13.96 11.56
N THR A 39 21.02 14.53 12.70
CA THR A 39 20.07 15.65 12.75
C THR A 39 20.23 16.45 14.04
N THR A 40 19.51 17.56 14.16
CA THR A 40 19.44 18.37 15.39
C THR A 40 18.72 17.62 16.51
N ASP A 41 19.09 17.91 17.75
CA ASP A 41 18.49 17.34 18.96
C ASP A 41 18.20 18.44 20.00
N VAL A 42 17.40 18.10 21.02
CA VAL A 42 16.97 19.01 22.08
C VAL A 42 18.16 19.62 22.82
N GLY A 43 17.96 20.82 23.39
CA GLY A 43 19.03 21.53 24.12
C GLY A 43 20.15 22.06 23.23
N GLY A 44 19.86 22.32 21.94
CA GLY A 44 20.83 22.83 20.98
C GLY A 44 21.91 21.81 20.60
N GLN A 45 21.60 20.52 20.74
CA GLN A 45 22.53 19.42 20.45
C GLN A 45 22.33 18.87 19.04
N CYS A 46 23.17 17.92 18.68
CA CYS A 46 23.04 17.10 17.48
C CYS A 46 23.03 15.63 17.88
N THR A 47 22.32 14.80 17.11
CA THR A 47 22.33 13.35 17.24
C THR A 47 22.79 12.72 15.93
N ALA A 48 23.43 11.56 16.01
CA ALA A 48 23.77 10.69 14.88
C ALA A 48 23.09 9.31 14.99
N SER A 49 22.15 9.16 15.93
CA SER A 49 21.52 7.89 16.29
C SER A 49 20.00 7.89 16.07
N HIS A 50 19.45 8.86 15.32
CA HIS A 50 18.02 8.88 15.03
C HIS A 50 17.65 7.72 14.11
N THR A 51 16.65 6.92 14.50
CA THR A 51 16.26 5.66 13.84
C THR A 51 14.73 5.50 13.79
N GLY A 52 14.27 4.45 13.12
CA GLY A 52 12.85 4.11 13.00
C GLY A 52 12.22 4.69 11.73
N THR A 53 11.01 4.24 11.38
CA THR A 53 10.24 4.80 10.26
C THR A 53 9.96 6.28 10.44
N SER A 54 9.84 6.75 11.69
CA SER A 54 9.75 8.18 12.04
C SER A 54 10.89 9.03 11.50
N ALA A 55 12.08 8.45 11.26
CA ALA A 55 13.23 9.15 10.70
C ALA A 55 13.18 9.22 9.15
N SER A 56 12.47 8.29 8.50
CA SER A 56 12.28 8.27 7.05
C SER A 56 11.28 9.32 6.58
N THR A 57 10.18 9.52 7.32
CA THR A 57 9.10 10.45 6.92
C THR A 57 9.60 11.90 6.72
N PRO A 58 10.42 12.50 7.61
CA PRO A 58 10.96 13.84 7.40
C PRO A 58 11.83 13.97 6.15
N LEU A 59 12.55 12.92 5.74
CA LEU A 59 13.31 12.93 4.48
C LEU A 59 12.37 13.03 3.28
N ALA A 60 11.26 12.27 3.30
CA ALA A 60 10.24 12.37 2.26
C ALA A 60 9.57 13.75 2.21
N VAL A 61 9.30 14.35 3.37
CA VAL A 61 8.78 15.72 3.47
C VAL A 61 9.77 16.74 2.90
N GLY A 62 11.07 16.57 3.16
CA GLY A 62 12.12 17.43 2.58
C GLY A 62 12.13 17.38 1.04
N VAL A 63 12.03 16.18 0.46
CA VAL A 63 11.93 16.03 -1.01
C VAL A 63 10.63 16.60 -1.55
N MET A 64 9.51 16.41 -0.84
CA MET A 64 8.23 17.03 -1.20
C MET A 64 8.33 18.55 -1.24
N ALA A 65 9.02 19.17 -0.26
CA ALA A 65 9.26 20.61 -0.26
C ALA A 65 10.09 21.06 -1.47
N LEU A 66 11.11 20.28 -1.87
CA LEU A 66 11.87 20.57 -3.09
C LEU A 66 10.99 20.52 -4.35
N VAL A 67 10.15 19.49 -4.47
CA VAL A 67 9.18 19.36 -5.57
C VAL A 67 8.22 20.56 -5.61
N LEU A 68 7.62 20.92 -4.48
CA LEU A 68 6.67 22.03 -4.41
C LEU A 68 7.32 23.40 -4.58
N SER A 69 8.63 23.54 -4.26
CA SER A 69 9.36 24.79 -4.50
C SER A 69 9.50 25.14 -5.99
N ILE A 70 9.52 24.13 -6.87
CA ILE A 70 9.62 24.32 -8.33
C ILE A 70 8.26 24.29 -9.02
N ARG A 71 7.30 23.57 -8.44
CA ARG A 71 5.95 23.38 -8.97
C ARG A 71 4.93 23.57 -7.84
N PRO A 72 4.72 24.83 -7.39
CA PRO A 72 3.77 25.14 -6.31
C PRO A 72 2.30 24.92 -6.72
N ASP A 73 2.05 24.69 -8.01
CA ASP A 73 0.75 24.41 -8.59
C ASP A 73 0.31 22.93 -8.44
N LEU A 74 1.20 22.02 -8.02
CA LEU A 74 0.86 20.61 -7.86
C LEU A 74 -0.11 20.40 -6.70
N THR A 75 -1.14 19.60 -6.94
CA THR A 75 -2.06 19.14 -5.90
C THR A 75 -1.42 18.04 -5.05
N TRP A 76 -2.09 17.68 -3.94
CA TRP A 76 -1.64 16.56 -3.11
C TRP A 76 -1.61 15.22 -3.88
N ARG A 77 -2.50 15.02 -4.86
CA ARG A 77 -2.51 13.84 -5.74
C ARG A 77 -1.34 13.86 -6.70
N ASP A 78 -1.05 15.02 -7.30
CA ASP A 78 0.09 15.16 -8.19
C ASP A 78 1.42 14.79 -7.51
N VAL A 79 1.60 15.21 -6.25
CA VAL A 79 2.80 14.82 -5.48
C VAL A 79 2.90 13.30 -5.32
N GLN A 80 1.79 12.59 -5.13
CA GLN A 80 1.79 11.12 -5.09
C GLN A 80 2.19 10.52 -6.43
N HIS A 81 1.62 11.00 -7.55
CA HIS A 81 2.00 10.57 -8.90
C HIS A 81 3.49 10.81 -9.18
N VAL A 82 4.01 11.98 -8.81
CA VAL A 82 5.44 12.30 -8.94
C VAL A 82 6.29 11.28 -8.17
N PHE A 83 5.92 10.94 -6.93
CA PHE A 83 6.67 9.98 -6.13
C PHE A 83 6.58 8.55 -6.67
N VAL A 84 5.40 8.13 -7.15
CA VAL A 84 5.20 6.82 -7.79
C VAL A 84 6.04 6.69 -9.07
N GLU A 85 6.10 7.73 -9.89
CA GLU A 85 6.85 7.75 -11.13
C GLU A 85 8.37 7.87 -10.91
N ALA A 86 8.80 8.61 -9.89
CA ALA A 86 10.21 8.83 -9.58
C ALA A 86 10.85 7.74 -8.71
N ALA A 87 10.07 6.83 -8.13
CA ALA A 87 10.57 5.82 -7.22
C ALA A 87 11.55 4.85 -7.90
N VAL A 88 12.57 4.44 -7.17
CA VAL A 88 13.63 3.55 -7.67
C VAL A 88 13.57 2.21 -6.96
N GLN A 89 13.58 1.12 -7.74
CA GLN A 89 13.67 -0.22 -7.19
C GLN A 89 14.98 -0.39 -6.40
N ASN A 90 14.87 -0.55 -5.08
CA ASN A 90 15.98 -0.88 -4.18
C ASN A 90 15.95 -2.39 -3.87
N HIS A 91 17.12 -2.98 -3.57
CA HIS A 91 17.26 -4.40 -3.22
C HIS A 91 16.44 -5.30 -4.17
N ALA A 92 16.74 -5.19 -5.48
CA ALA A 92 15.90 -5.73 -6.55
C ALA A 92 15.76 -7.27 -6.51
N ASP A 93 16.72 -7.96 -5.90
CA ASP A 93 16.81 -9.40 -5.71
C ASP A 93 16.11 -9.92 -4.43
N ASP A 94 15.47 -9.05 -3.64
CA ASP A 94 14.74 -9.41 -2.40
C ASP A 94 13.56 -10.40 -2.64
N GLY A 95 13.09 -10.54 -3.88
CA GLY A 95 12.00 -11.43 -4.26
C GLY A 95 10.59 -10.91 -3.93
N SER A 96 10.45 -9.78 -3.22
CA SER A 96 9.14 -9.16 -2.95
C SER A 96 8.58 -8.30 -4.10
N TRP A 97 9.39 -8.05 -5.13
CA TRP A 97 9.04 -7.20 -6.25
C TRP A 97 8.18 -7.93 -7.28
N THR A 98 7.06 -7.32 -7.65
CA THR A 98 6.19 -7.79 -8.73
C THR A 98 5.86 -6.62 -9.65
N ARG A 99 5.56 -6.89 -10.93
CA ARG A 99 4.96 -5.87 -11.81
C ARG A 99 3.44 -5.89 -11.67
N ASN A 100 2.86 -4.72 -11.49
CA ASN A 100 1.41 -4.55 -11.51
C ASN A 100 0.89 -4.50 -12.97
N GLY A 101 -0.43 -4.42 -13.15
CA GLY A 101 -1.08 -4.40 -14.46
C GLY A 101 -0.77 -3.17 -15.32
N ALA A 102 -0.26 -2.10 -14.71
CA ALA A 102 0.23 -0.89 -15.39
C ALA A 102 1.74 -0.96 -15.70
N GLY A 103 2.38 -2.10 -15.42
CA GLY A 103 3.81 -2.32 -15.68
C GLY A 103 4.75 -1.72 -14.63
N ARG A 104 4.24 -1.21 -13.51
CA ARG A 104 5.05 -0.60 -12.43
C ARG A 104 5.55 -1.67 -11.46
N TRP A 105 6.78 -1.50 -10.96
CA TRP A 105 7.31 -2.34 -9.88
C TRP A 105 6.65 -1.96 -8.55
N VAL A 106 6.16 -2.97 -7.83
CA VAL A 106 5.51 -2.81 -6.53
C VAL A 106 5.97 -3.89 -5.55
N SER A 107 6.12 -3.51 -4.28
CA SER A 107 6.49 -4.40 -3.17
C SER A 107 5.71 -4.01 -1.91
N HIS A 108 5.27 -4.99 -1.13
CA HIS A 108 4.68 -4.71 0.21
C HIS A 108 5.72 -4.19 1.20
N LYS A 109 7.01 -4.46 0.94
CA LYS A 109 8.13 -3.94 1.75
C LYS A 109 8.47 -2.51 1.38
N TYR A 110 8.55 -2.23 0.08
CA TYR A 110 9.19 -1.01 -0.44
C TYR A 110 8.23 -0.05 -1.16
N GLY A 111 6.94 -0.36 -1.25
CA GLY A 111 5.99 0.39 -2.08
C GLY A 111 6.39 0.34 -3.55
N PHE A 112 6.47 1.50 -4.19
CA PHE A 112 7.02 1.67 -5.54
C PHE A 112 8.56 1.73 -5.56
N GLY A 113 9.21 1.90 -4.40
CA GLY A 113 10.66 1.96 -4.28
C GLY A 113 11.17 3.09 -3.40
N ARG A 114 12.50 3.19 -3.36
CA ARG A 114 13.17 4.26 -2.62
C ARG A 114 12.89 5.60 -3.28
N LEU A 115 12.70 6.60 -2.44
CA LEU A 115 12.64 7.98 -2.86
C LEU A 115 13.97 8.43 -3.47
N ASP A 116 13.90 9.19 -4.56
CA ASP A 116 15.05 9.78 -5.23
C ASP A 116 14.75 11.25 -5.52
N ALA A 117 15.46 12.16 -4.84
CA ALA A 117 15.16 13.59 -4.94
C ALA A 117 15.42 14.15 -6.34
N VAL A 118 16.46 13.66 -7.02
CA VAL A 118 16.82 14.13 -8.37
C VAL A 118 15.74 13.68 -9.37
N GLN A 119 15.32 12.42 -9.28
CA GLN A 119 14.23 11.93 -10.15
C GLN A 119 12.90 12.58 -9.81
N ALA A 120 12.56 12.80 -8.54
CA ALA A 120 11.33 13.46 -8.15
C ALA A 120 11.24 14.89 -8.71
N ILE A 121 12.34 15.65 -8.65
CA ILE A 121 12.43 16.99 -9.25
C ILE A 121 12.32 16.91 -10.79
N ALA A 122 12.98 15.94 -11.42
CA ALA A 122 12.93 15.78 -12.88
C ALA A 122 11.51 15.44 -13.36
N VAL A 123 10.85 14.47 -12.73
CA VAL A 123 9.47 14.09 -12.99
C VAL A 123 8.53 15.27 -12.75
N ALA A 124 8.67 16.00 -11.64
CA ALA A 124 7.84 17.15 -11.32
C ALA A 124 7.91 18.25 -12.39
N ARG A 125 9.08 18.50 -13.00
CA ARG A 125 9.23 19.52 -14.06
C ARG A 125 8.40 19.21 -15.31
N SER A 126 8.25 17.93 -15.66
CA SER A 126 7.46 17.48 -16.81
C SER A 126 6.07 16.95 -16.45
N HIS A 127 5.73 16.89 -15.15
CA HIS A 127 4.46 16.33 -14.69
C HIS A 127 3.29 17.17 -15.17
N THR A 128 2.37 16.52 -15.88
CA THR A 128 1.09 17.11 -16.26
C THR A 128 0.13 16.91 -15.11
N ALA A 129 -0.45 18.01 -14.62
CA ALA A 129 -1.39 17.95 -13.50
C ALA A 129 -2.52 16.97 -13.80
N VAL A 130 -2.85 16.13 -12.83
CA VAL A 130 -3.93 15.16 -12.96
C VAL A 130 -5.29 15.86 -13.00
N GLY A 131 -6.27 15.20 -13.59
CA GLY A 131 -7.65 15.70 -13.63
C GLY A 131 -8.25 15.87 -12.23
N PRO A 132 -9.46 16.44 -12.13
CA PRO A 132 -10.12 16.65 -10.85
C PRO A 132 -10.24 15.34 -10.05
N ASP A 133 -10.36 15.47 -8.73
CA ASP A 133 -10.69 14.33 -7.90
C ASP A 133 -12.08 13.83 -8.31
N LEU A 134 -12.19 12.54 -8.60
CA LEU A 134 -13.44 11.92 -9.03
C LEU A 134 -14.12 11.32 -7.80
N ASP A 135 -15.46 11.33 -7.79
CA ASP A 135 -16.19 10.57 -6.78
C ASP A 135 -15.75 9.10 -6.82
N PRO A 136 -15.52 8.47 -5.64
CA PRO A 136 -15.07 7.10 -5.60
C PRO A 136 -16.12 6.18 -6.23
N LEU A 137 -15.67 5.24 -7.06
CA LEU A 137 -16.51 4.15 -7.53
C LEU A 137 -16.77 3.20 -6.35
N VAL A 138 -17.92 3.34 -5.72
CA VAL A 138 -18.33 2.49 -4.58
C VAL A 138 -19.12 1.29 -5.10
N LEU A 139 -18.62 0.09 -4.83
CA LEU A 139 -19.36 -1.15 -5.01
C LEU A 139 -19.72 -1.72 -3.64
N GLN A 140 -20.98 -2.10 -3.47
CA GLN A 140 -21.44 -2.82 -2.30
C GLN A 140 -21.67 -4.28 -2.67
N ASP A 141 -21.05 -5.19 -1.93
CA ASP A 141 -21.42 -6.60 -1.94
C ASP A 141 -22.46 -6.87 -0.86
N ALA A 142 -23.36 -7.83 -1.09
CA ALA A 142 -24.32 -8.22 -0.08
C ALA A 142 -23.61 -8.87 1.12
N ALA A 143 -24.10 -8.58 2.33
CA ALA A 143 -23.58 -9.19 3.55
C ALA A 143 -23.62 -10.71 3.42
N ALA A 144 -22.45 -11.33 3.42
CA ALA A 144 -22.35 -12.77 3.32
C ALA A 144 -21.78 -13.32 4.62
N SER A 145 -22.65 -13.94 5.42
CA SER A 145 -22.25 -14.58 6.66
C SER A 145 -21.38 -15.79 6.35
N LEU A 146 -20.18 -15.85 6.95
CA LEU A 146 -19.44 -17.09 7.10
C LEU A 146 -19.01 -17.21 8.55
N ILE A 147 -19.57 -18.21 9.22
CA ILE A 147 -18.86 -18.92 10.27
C ILE A 147 -17.91 -19.83 9.50
N PRO A 148 -16.57 -19.62 9.50
CA PRO A 148 -15.69 -20.73 9.19
C PRO A 148 -15.94 -21.74 10.32
N THR A 149 -16.79 -22.73 10.07
CA THR A 149 -16.90 -23.87 10.97
C THR A 149 -15.53 -24.50 10.99
N MET A 150 -14.76 -24.21 12.04
CA MET A 150 -13.72 -25.12 12.48
C MET A 150 -14.47 -26.39 12.86
N ASP A 151 -14.68 -27.28 11.90
CA ASP A 151 -15.04 -28.65 12.20
C ASP A 151 -13.73 -29.32 12.66
N PRO A 152 -13.57 -29.63 13.96
CA PRO A 152 -12.37 -30.28 14.48
C PRO A 152 -12.15 -31.68 13.89
N SER A 153 -13.13 -32.23 13.14
CA SER A 153 -13.02 -33.51 12.43
C SER A 153 -12.46 -33.39 11.00
N LEU A 154 -12.35 -32.18 10.43
CA LEU A 154 -11.78 -32.00 9.10
C LEU A 154 -10.24 -32.09 9.11
N PRO A 155 -9.61 -32.83 8.18
CA PRO A 155 -8.15 -32.91 8.09
C PRO A 155 -7.54 -31.53 7.85
N ARG A 156 -6.53 -31.17 8.66
CA ARG A 156 -5.76 -29.91 8.53
C ARG A 156 -5.01 -29.74 7.19
N GLN A 157 -5.11 -30.71 6.28
CA GLN A 157 -4.38 -30.76 5.00
C GLN A 157 -5.30 -30.84 3.76
N GLY A 158 -6.53 -30.31 3.86
CA GLY A 158 -7.36 -30.03 2.68
C GLY A 158 -7.00 -28.70 2.00
N PRO A 159 -7.49 -28.43 0.77
CA PRO A 159 -7.33 -27.12 0.14
C PRO A 159 -7.85 -26.04 1.09
N ARG A 160 -6.99 -25.03 1.34
CA ARG A 160 -7.21 -23.96 2.32
C ARG A 160 -8.64 -23.43 2.21
N GLN A 161 -9.47 -23.70 3.23
CA GLN A 161 -10.84 -23.20 3.24
C GLN A 161 -10.80 -21.69 3.49
N GLY A 162 -10.93 -20.94 2.40
CA GLY A 162 -11.02 -19.49 2.41
C GLY A 162 -12.27 -19.05 1.67
N LEU A 163 -12.83 -17.93 2.10
CA LEU A 163 -13.82 -17.22 1.35
C LEU A 163 -13.19 -16.56 0.12
N ILE A 164 -13.81 -16.75 -1.05
CA ILE A 164 -13.53 -15.94 -2.23
C ILE A 164 -14.82 -15.17 -2.57
N ARG A 165 -14.76 -13.84 -2.54
CA ARG A 165 -15.79 -12.96 -3.09
C ARG A 165 -15.31 -12.40 -4.41
N THR A 166 -16.20 -12.34 -5.38
CA THR A 166 -15.90 -11.85 -6.72
C THR A 166 -16.84 -10.70 -7.03
N LEU A 167 -16.28 -9.56 -7.43
CA LEU A 167 -17.01 -8.38 -7.85
C LEU A 167 -16.63 -8.06 -9.29
N VAL A 168 -17.62 -7.69 -10.11
CA VAL A 168 -17.38 -7.31 -11.51
C VAL A 168 -17.62 -5.82 -11.66
N VAL A 169 -16.58 -5.08 -12.02
CA VAL A 169 -16.67 -3.68 -12.40
C VAL A 169 -16.87 -3.61 -13.92
N ALA A 170 -17.99 -3.06 -14.36
CA ALA A 170 -18.25 -2.74 -15.76
C ALA A 170 -18.08 -1.23 -16.00
N ARG A 171 -17.79 -0.86 -17.26
CA ARG A 171 -17.88 0.55 -17.66
C ARG A 171 -19.33 0.99 -17.65
N ASP A 172 -19.61 2.13 -17.04
CA ASP A 172 -20.90 2.80 -17.18
C ASP A 172 -20.90 3.66 -18.45
N PRO A 173 -21.67 3.31 -19.50
CA PRO A 173 -21.72 4.08 -20.74
C PRO A 173 -22.42 5.44 -20.58
N THR A 174 -23.08 5.69 -19.45
CA THR A 174 -23.78 6.96 -19.18
C THR A 174 -22.86 8.02 -18.59
N VAL A 175 -21.69 7.63 -18.05
CA VAL A 175 -20.69 8.54 -17.51
C VAL A 175 -19.81 9.06 -18.66
N PRO A 176 -19.71 10.39 -18.88
CA PRO A 176 -18.80 10.95 -19.87
C PRO A 176 -17.38 10.46 -19.65
N SER A 177 -16.64 10.17 -20.73
CA SER A 177 -15.27 9.65 -20.60
C SER A 177 -14.34 10.59 -19.82
N SER A 178 -14.57 11.91 -19.80
CA SER A 178 -13.80 12.86 -18.99
C SER A 178 -14.01 12.72 -17.47
N LEU A 179 -15.08 12.05 -17.05
CA LEU A 179 -15.45 11.80 -15.65
C LEU A 179 -15.37 10.32 -15.28
N ALA A 180 -15.03 9.46 -16.23
CA ALA A 180 -14.88 8.03 -16.00
C ALA A 180 -13.52 7.73 -15.36
N LEU A 181 -13.52 6.84 -14.35
CA LEU A 181 -12.31 6.35 -13.73
C LEU A 181 -11.56 5.40 -14.69
N HIS A 182 -10.52 5.90 -15.35
CA HIS A 182 -9.71 5.12 -16.29
C HIS A 182 -8.53 4.40 -15.66
N ALA A 183 -7.93 5.04 -14.65
CA ALA A 183 -6.73 4.59 -13.99
C ALA A 183 -6.89 4.73 -12.47
N LEU A 184 -6.53 3.68 -11.75
CA LEU A 184 -6.59 3.65 -10.30
C LEU A 184 -5.44 4.46 -9.68
N GLU A 185 -5.71 5.04 -8.52
CA GLU A 185 -4.70 5.63 -7.63
C GLU A 185 -4.68 4.83 -6.33
N THR A 186 -5.81 4.84 -5.63
CA THR A 186 -6.01 4.10 -4.38
C THR A 186 -7.24 3.19 -4.51
N VAL A 187 -7.17 2.01 -3.88
CA VAL A 187 -8.30 1.09 -3.72
C VAL A 187 -8.49 0.82 -2.25
N GLU A 188 -9.75 0.90 -1.80
CA GLU A 188 -10.15 0.67 -0.41
C GLU A 188 -11.17 -0.46 -0.34
N VAL A 189 -10.98 -1.35 0.64
CA VAL A 189 -11.90 -2.45 0.94
C VAL A 189 -12.37 -2.31 2.38
N GLU A 190 -13.62 -1.92 2.56
CA GLU A 190 -14.25 -1.92 3.89
C GLU A 190 -14.75 -3.33 4.22
N VAL A 191 -14.31 -3.87 5.36
CA VAL A 191 -14.72 -5.20 5.83
C VAL A 191 -15.34 -5.13 7.22
N THR A 192 -16.41 -5.87 7.40
CA THR A 192 -16.97 -6.23 8.71
C THR A 192 -16.97 -7.75 8.81
N LEU A 193 -16.23 -8.30 9.78
CA LEU A 193 -16.11 -9.73 10.01
C LEU A 193 -15.91 -10.03 11.49
N THR A 194 -16.38 -11.20 11.92
CA THR A 194 -16.10 -11.75 13.25
C THR A 194 -15.11 -12.90 13.12
N HIS A 195 -14.18 -12.99 14.07
CA HIS A 195 -13.22 -14.10 14.13
C HIS A 195 -12.78 -14.32 15.57
N PRO A 196 -12.65 -15.57 16.06
CA PRO A 196 -12.22 -15.83 17.44
C PRO A 196 -10.77 -15.39 17.74
N SER A 197 -9.97 -15.15 16.71
CA SER A 197 -8.60 -14.61 16.83
C SER A 197 -8.27 -13.76 15.61
N ARG A 198 -8.40 -12.43 15.72
CA ARG A 198 -8.28 -11.46 14.62
C ARG A 198 -6.93 -11.53 13.89
N GLY A 199 -5.85 -11.86 14.60
CA GLY A 199 -4.53 -12.03 14.01
C GLY A 199 -4.39 -13.23 13.08
N HIS A 200 -5.36 -14.15 13.06
CA HIS A 200 -5.39 -15.27 12.12
C HIS A 200 -6.08 -14.91 10.80
N VAL A 201 -6.74 -13.75 10.71
CA VAL A 201 -7.42 -13.35 9.48
C VAL A 201 -6.40 -12.83 8.48
N ALA A 202 -6.36 -13.43 7.29
CA ALA A 202 -5.60 -12.94 6.15
C ALA A 202 -6.55 -12.54 5.02
N ILE A 203 -6.31 -11.36 4.45
CA ILE A 203 -7.15 -10.76 3.40
C ILE A 203 -6.26 -10.39 2.22
N THR A 204 -6.61 -10.87 1.04
CA THR A 204 -5.91 -10.59 -0.22
C THR A 204 -6.91 -10.11 -1.26
N LEU A 205 -6.60 -9.00 -1.92
CA LEU A 205 -7.33 -8.50 -3.07
C LEU A 205 -6.54 -8.80 -4.35
N VAL A 206 -7.23 -9.22 -5.40
CA VAL A 206 -6.68 -9.42 -6.74
C VAL A 206 -7.41 -8.51 -7.71
N SER A 207 -6.66 -7.66 -8.42
CA SER A 207 -7.21 -6.76 -9.45
C SER A 207 -7.57 -7.51 -10.73
N PRO A 208 -8.36 -6.90 -11.64
CA PRO A 208 -8.66 -7.49 -12.95
C PRO A 208 -7.42 -7.80 -13.79
N ALA A 209 -6.33 -7.06 -13.59
CA ALA A 209 -5.05 -7.30 -14.25
C ALA A 209 -4.19 -8.36 -13.55
N GLY A 210 -4.67 -8.94 -12.45
CA GLY A 210 -3.98 -9.98 -11.69
C GLY A 210 -3.05 -9.44 -10.60
N THR A 211 -3.06 -8.14 -10.30
CA THR A 211 -2.21 -7.57 -9.25
C THR A 211 -2.71 -8.00 -7.87
N LEU A 212 -1.83 -8.68 -7.15
CA LEU A 212 -2.10 -9.16 -5.80
C LEU A 212 -1.74 -8.09 -4.75
N SER A 213 -2.70 -7.79 -3.89
CA SER A 213 -2.57 -6.93 -2.71
C SER A 213 -2.94 -7.69 -1.44
N GLN A 214 -1.92 -8.12 -0.69
CA GLN A 214 -2.09 -8.58 0.70
C GLN A 214 -2.50 -7.41 1.59
N LEU A 215 -3.79 -7.31 1.89
CA LEU A 215 -4.42 -6.22 2.65
C LEU A 215 -4.27 -6.43 4.16
N LEU A 216 -4.37 -7.67 4.61
CA LEU A 216 -4.19 -8.06 6.01
C LEU A 216 -3.39 -9.34 6.08
N THR A 217 -2.35 -9.38 6.90
CA THR A 217 -1.48 -10.55 7.10
C THR A 217 -1.75 -11.22 8.44
N TYR A 218 -1.23 -12.44 8.59
CA TYR A 218 -1.11 -13.08 9.89
C TYR A 218 -0.36 -12.18 10.89
N ARG A 219 -0.94 -11.97 12.06
CA ARG A 219 -0.38 -11.17 13.15
C ARG A 219 -0.38 -12.03 14.42
N PRO A 220 0.72 -12.76 14.72
CA PRO A 220 0.75 -13.78 15.77
C PRO A 220 0.44 -13.25 17.18
N ARG A 221 0.63 -11.95 17.41
CA ARG A 221 0.38 -11.30 18.70
C ARG A 221 -1.05 -10.74 18.82
N ASP A 222 -1.81 -10.66 17.73
CA ASP A 222 -3.21 -10.19 17.78
C ASP A 222 -4.15 -11.37 18.04
N VAL A 223 -4.45 -11.61 19.32
CA VAL A 223 -5.36 -12.68 19.77
C VAL A 223 -6.77 -12.17 20.07
N SER A 224 -7.11 -10.95 19.63
CA SER A 224 -8.42 -10.34 19.89
C SER A 224 -9.56 -11.11 19.22
N ALA A 225 -10.70 -11.25 19.91
CA ALA A 225 -11.93 -11.83 19.35
C ALA A 225 -12.89 -10.76 18.78
N GLU A 226 -12.50 -9.49 18.79
CA GLU A 226 -13.37 -8.37 18.35
C GLU A 226 -13.65 -8.36 16.84
N GLY A 227 -12.89 -9.13 16.05
CA GLY A 227 -13.00 -9.09 14.60
C GLY A 227 -12.66 -7.73 14.00
N LEU A 228 -13.24 -7.40 12.85
CA LEU A 228 -13.15 -6.10 12.19
C LEU A 228 -14.55 -5.54 12.02
N THR A 229 -14.74 -4.26 12.30
CA THR A 229 -16.03 -3.57 12.18
C THR A 229 -15.82 -2.32 11.34
N SER A 230 -16.43 -2.26 10.15
CA SER A 230 -16.24 -1.20 9.15
C SER A 230 -14.78 -0.80 8.99
N TRP A 231 -13.90 -1.81 8.92
CA TRP A 231 -12.46 -1.58 8.84
C TRP A 231 -12.05 -1.41 7.39
N VAL A 232 -11.48 -0.25 7.06
CA VAL A 232 -11.00 0.06 5.72
C VAL A 232 -9.56 -0.41 5.53
N LEU A 233 -9.35 -1.26 4.53
CA LEU A 233 -8.04 -1.74 4.11
C LEU A 233 -7.67 -1.09 2.78
N THR A 234 -6.52 -0.41 2.74
CA THR A 234 -6.09 0.38 1.59
C THR A 234 -4.98 -0.31 0.81
N THR A 235 -5.01 -0.20 -0.52
CA THR A 235 -3.86 -0.53 -1.37
C THR A 235 -3.60 0.52 -2.45
N VAL A 236 -2.33 0.79 -2.68
CA VAL A 236 -1.82 1.61 -3.80
C VAL A 236 -1.15 0.77 -4.89
N ARG A 237 -1.09 -0.56 -4.73
CA ARG A 237 -0.34 -1.44 -5.65
C ARG A 237 -0.95 -1.52 -7.05
N CYS A 238 -2.23 -1.20 -7.19
CA CYS A 238 -2.94 -1.18 -8.47
C CYS A 238 -2.81 0.18 -9.21
N TRP A 239 -1.93 1.09 -8.76
CA TRP A 239 -1.79 2.42 -9.35
C TRP A 239 -1.55 2.36 -10.86
N GLY A 240 -2.35 3.10 -11.61
CA GLY A 240 -2.32 3.16 -13.07
C GLY A 240 -3.14 2.06 -13.78
N GLU A 241 -3.66 1.06 -13.06
CA GLU A 241 -4.47 0.00 -13.68
C GLU A 241 -5.89 0.46 -14.00
N SER A 242 -6.50 -0.18 -15.00
CA SER A 242 -7.93 0.00 -15.23
C SER A 242 -8.74 -0.69 -14.12
N PRO A 243 -9.78 -0.04 -13.57
CA PRO A 243 -10.64 -0.68 -12.57
C PRO A 243 -11.58 -1.74 -13.17
N VAL A 244 -11.71 -1.79 -14.49
CA VAL A 244 -12.72 -2.58 -15.21
C VAL A 244 -12.33 -4.06 -15.25
N GLY A 245 -13.28 -4.91 -14.90
CA GLY A 245 -13.17 -6.36 -14.93
C GLY A 245 -13.44 -6.99 -13.57
N THR A 246 -12.88 -8.17 -13.37
CA THR A 246 -13.20 -9.03 -12.22
C THR A 246 -12.20 -8.79 -11.08
N TRP A 247 -12.70 -8.34 -9.95
CA TRP A 247 -11.99 -8.24 -8.68
C TRP A 247 -12.27 -9.47 -7.82
N GLN A 248 -11.24 -9.98 -7.15
CA GLN A 248 -11.39 -11.12 -6.22
C GLN A 248 -10.84 -10.77 -4.84
N LEU A 249 -11.68 -10.89 -3.82
CA LEU A 249 -11.31 -10.76 -2.42
C LEU A 249 -11.25 -12.14 -1.78
N HIS A 250 -10.06 -12.52 -1.34
CA HIS A 250 -9.78 -13.78 -0.66
C HIS A 250 -9.63 -13.50 0.84
N VAL A 251 -10.46 -14.13 1.67
CA VAL A 251 -10.40 -14.06 3.13
C VAL A 251 -10.23 -15.46 3.68
N HIS A 252 -9.18 -15.72 4.47
CA HIS A 252 -8.93 -17.04 5.03
C HIS A 252 -8.29 -16.98 6.42
N ASP A 253 -8.38 -18.09 7.16
CA ASP A 253 -7.61 -18.28 8.39
C ASP A 253 -6.18 -18.71 8.02
N ALA A 254 -5.21 -17.88 8.37
CA ALA A 254 -3.80 -18.06 8.02
C ALA A 254 -3.10 -19.24 8.72
N ARG A 255 -3.77 -19.94 9.65
CA ARG A 255 -3.27 -21.21 10.20
C ARG A 255 -3.48 -22.40 9.27
N LEU A 256 -4.33 -22.25 8.25
CA LEU A 256 -4.71 -23.27 7.26
C LEU A 256 -4.01 -22.95 5.92
#